data_AF-A0A8D8HTT1-F1
#
_entry.id   AF-A0A8D8HTT1-F1
#
_cell.length_a   1.000
_cell.length_b   1.000
_cell.length_c   1.000
_cell.angle_alpha   90.00
_cell.angle_beta   90.00
_cell.angle_gamma   90.00
#
_symmetry.space_group_name_H-M   'P 1'
#
loop_
_entity.id
_entity.type
_entity.pdbx_description
1 polymer ?
#
loop_
_entity_poly.entity_id
_entity_poly.type
_entity_poly.pdbx_seq_one_letter_code
_entity_poly.pdbx_strand_id
1 'polypeptide(L)'
;MDFVQEAVFLGVDVLVLGLCFREYYLLKKISKALKDAPQLAIDDSLSDRLRKSGNKINYGVIRGTVTPIGTPMHAVMSPSVTGVLQIMKLNEHRVARGFAGFWAEQRKLIHISCNEVPFKLASGKLGVEVVDGLSAEILDMDTVYDNYEPSSLSLFDHIFGFFSGVRQKGMQTTEEVLRDGSFITAVGELELDGDSVRLQPSTVAPMFLTTATKNTLVKKFEEAKNSMLFKVIVCGTISAVLVGLIAKKIYRRKKMEWEEQKLRDKLDKSRLQRRAQARQQVFSDEQRCVVCVDNPKEVICLPCGHVCLCENCAQKIKLNCPVCRSKIETKAAAFIT
;
A
#
# COMPACT_ATOMS: atom_id res chain seq x y z
N MET A 1 -10.16 6.80 -22.16
CA MET A 1 -9.02 7.40 -21.45
C MET A 1 -9.39 7.79 -20.02
N ASP A 2 -10.56 8.39 -19.79
CA ASP A 2 -10.93 8.99 -18.49
C ASP A 2 -11.13 8.03 -17.30
N PHE A 3 -11.45 6.75 -17.52
CA PHE A 3 -11.62 5.78 -16.42
C PHE A 3 -10.29 5.20 -15.93
N VAL A 4 -9.25 5.22 -16.77
CA VAL A 4 -7.99 4.54 -16.46
C VAL A 4 -7.26 5.26 -15.34
N GLN A 5 -7.21 6.60 -15.37
CA GLN A 5 -6.57 7.39 -14.32
C GLN A 5 -7.31 7.26 -12.98
N GLU A 6 -8.64 7.43 -12.98
CA GLU A 6 -9.48 7.28 -11.77
C GLU A 6 -9.34 5.87 -11.16
N ALA A 7 -9.28 4.82 -12.00
CA ALA A 7 -9.06 3.45 -11.56
C ALA A 7 -7.65 3.21 -11.00
N VAL A 8 -6.61 3.82 -11.58
CA VAL A 8 -5.24 3.75 -11.07
C VAL A 8 -5.14 4.43 -9.71
N PHE A 9 -5.72 5.61 -9.54
CA PHE A 9 -5.74 6.31 -8.24
C PHE A 9 -6.47 5.50 -7.17
N LEU A 10 -7.63 4.94 -7.50
CA LEU A 10 -8.35 4.06 -6.58
C LEU A 10 -7.53 2.81 -6.23
N GLY A 11 -6.85 2.20 -7.21
CA GLY A 11 -5.98 1.05 -6.98
C GLY A 11 -4.83 1.35 -6.01
N VAL A 12 -4.17 2.49 -6.19
CA VAL A 12 -3.10 2.94 -5.28
C VAL A 12 -3.63 3.22 -3.88
N ASP A 13 -4.76 3.92 -3.75
CA ASP A 13 -5.36 4.23 -2.45
C ASP A 13 -5.80 2.97 -1.70
N VAL A 14 -6.37 1.98 -2.39
CA VAL A 14 -6.73 0.68 -1.82
C VAL A 14 -5.49 -0.10 -1.35
N LEU A 15 -4.38 -0.04 -2.08
CA LEU A 15 -3.11 -0.65 -1.65
C LEU A 15 -2.57 0.01 -0.37
N VAL A 16 -2.56 1.34 -0.32
CA VAL A 16 -2.13 2.09 0.87
C VAL A 16 -3.05 1.78 2.05
N LEU A 17 -4.37 1.76 1.83
CA LEU A 17 -5.36 1.39 2.84
C LEU A 17 -5.09 -0.02 3.39
N GLY A 18 -4.79 -0.99 2.53
CA GLY A 18 -4.44 -2.35 2.92
C GLY A 18 -3.17 -2.42 3.78
N LEU A 19 -2.12 -1.67 3.40
CA LEU A 19 -0.88 -1.60 4.17
C LEU A 19 -1.11 -0.94 5.55
N CYS A 20 -1.80 0.19 5.59
CA CYS A 20 -2.15 0.88 6.84
C CYS A 20 -3.02 0.01 7.74
N PHE A 21 -3.96 -0.74 7.18
CA PHE A 21 -4.79 -1.67 7.94
C PHE A 21 -3.95 -2.82 8.53
N ARG A 22 -3.03 -3.40 7.76
CA ARG A 22 -2.11 -4.43 8.26
C ARG A 22 -1.27 -3.93 9.44
N GLU A 23 -0.66 -2.75 9.31
CA GLU A 23 0.12 -2.15 10.39
C GLU A 23 -0.74 -1.80 11.61
N TYR A 24 -1.97 -1.31 11.41
CA TYR A 24 -2.92 -1.07 12.50
C TYR A 24 -3.18 -2.34 13.32
N TYR A 25 -3.43 -3.48 12.64
CA TYR A 25 -3.66 -4.76 13.33
C TYR A 25 -2.42 -5.24 14.09
N LEU A 26 -1.24 -5.05 13.52
CA LEU A 26 0.03 -5.40 14.16
C LEU A 26 0.23 -4.58 15.44
N LEU A 27 0.11 -3.26 15.37
CA LEU A 27 0.20 -2.36 16.53
C LEU A 27 -0.88 -2.66 17.58
N LYS A 28 -2.10 -2.99 17.15
CA LYS A 28 -3.20 -3.42 18.04
C LYS A 28 -2.87 -4.72 18.77
N LYS A 29 -2.28 -5.70 18.08
CA LYS A 29 -1.85 -6.98 18.68
C LYS A 29 -0.76 -6.74 19.73
N ILE A 30 0.28 -5.98 19.40
CA ILE A 30 1.38 -5.65 20.32
C ILE A 30 0.86 -4.88 21.54
N SER A 31 0.06 -3.83 21.33
CA SER A 31 -0.51 -3.03 22.42
C SER A 31 -1.36 -3.89 23.38
N LYS A 32 -2.16 -4.82 22.84
CA LYS A 32 -2.95 -5.75 23.66
C LYS A 32 -2.05 -6.70 24.46
N ALA A 33 -1.08 -7.33 23.81
CA ALA A 33 -0.13 -8.23 24.47
C ALA A 33 0.64 -7.52 25.60
N LEU A 34 1.11 -6.28 25.35
CA LEU A 34 1.81 -5.48 26.36
C LEU A 34 0.91 -5.10 27.55
N LYS A 35 -0.38 -4.82 27.33
CA LYS A 35 -1.31 -4.52 28.42
C LYS A 35 -1.53 -5.74 29.30
N ASP A 36 -1.81 -6.88 28.67
CA ASP A 36 -2.13 -8.15 29.33
C ASP A 36 -0.89 -8.77 30.03
N ALA A 37 0.33 -8.41 29.60
CA ALA A 37 1.58 -8.92 30.17
C ALA A 37 1.75 -8.57 31.66
N PRO A 38 1.94 -9.54 32.57
CA PRO A 38 2.26 -9.25 33.96
C PRO A 38 3.64 -8.59 34.08
N GLN A 39 3.72 -7.55 34.92
CA GLN A 39 5.01 -6.98 35.31
C GLN A 39 5.51 -7.71 36.55
N LEU A 40 6.65 -8.37 36.42
CA LEU A 40 7.23 -9.20 37.46
C LEU A 40 8.49 -8.52 37.99
N ALA A 41 8.61 -8.51 39.32
CA ALA A 41 9.84 -8.10 39.99
C ALA A 41 10.82 -9.28 40.02
N ILE A 42 12.11 -8.97 39.96
CA ILE A 42 13.16 -9.96 40.17
C ILE A 42 13.33 -10.12 41.68
N ASP A 43 12.51 -11.00 42.27
CA ASP A 43 12.48 -11.34 43.70
C ASP A 43 12.50 -12.86 43.91
N ASP A 44 12.67 -13.31 45.16
CA ASP A 44 12.73 -14.75 45.50
C ASP A 44 11.44 -15.50 45.11
N SER A 45 10.32 -14.77 44.92
CA SER A 45 9.03 -15.33 44.54
C SER A 45 8.87 -15.58 43.04
N LEU A 46 9.80 -15.08 42.21
CA LEU A 46 9.69 -15.14 40.75
C LEU A 46 9.62 -16.58 40.24
N SER A 47 10.52 -17.44 40.71
CA SER A 47 10.57 -18.85 40.34
C SER A 47 9.29 -19.60 40.75
N ASP A 48 8.73 -19.28 41.93
CA ASP A 48 7.47 -19.87 42.38
C ASP A 48 6.27 -19.42 41.55
N ARG A 49 6.24 -18.16 41.09
CA ARG A 49 5.19 -17.65 40.18
C ARG A 49 5.26 -18.32 38.81
N LEU A 50 6.47 -18.59 38.32
CA LEU A 50 6.67 -19.34 37.08
C LEU A 50 6.22 -20.79 37.25
N ARG A 51 6.58 -21.47 38.35
CA ARG A 51 6.12 -22.83 38.66
C ARG A 51 4.60 -22.95 38.70
N LYS A 52 3.92 -21.98 39.33
CA LYS A 52 2.45 -21.90 39.34
C LYS A 52 1.82 -21.73 37.96
N SER A 53 2.56 -21.15 37.02
CA SER A 53 2.12 -20.90 35.64
C SER A 53 2.53 -22.02 34.67
N GLY A 54 2.99 -23.18 35.17
CA GLY A 54 3.47 -24.27 34.33
C GLY A 54 4.88 -24.03 33.77
N ASN A 55 5.75 -23.38 34.56
CA ASN A 55 7.14 -23.01 34.24
C ASN A 55 7.32 -21.97 33.12
N LYS A 56 6.23 -21.43 32.57
CA LYS A 56 6.28 -20.55 31.41
C LYS A 56 5.25 -19.42 31.48
N ILE A 57 5.68 -18.21 31.14
CA ILE A 57 4.82 -17.05 30.93
C ILE A 57 5.10 -16.53 29.52
N ASN A 58 4.10 -16.69 28.64
CA ASN A 58 4.26 -16.41 27.21
C ASN A 58 4.68 -14.98 26.89
N TYR A 59 4.32 -14.01 27.74
CA TYR A 59 4.70 -12.61 27.54
C TYR A 59 4.68 -11.87 28.89
N GLY A 60 5.86 -11.55 29.41
CA GLY A 60 6.06 -10.90 30.71
C GLY A 60 6.99 -9.71 30.61
N VAL A 61 6.89 -8.81 31.58
CA VAL A 61 7.74 -7.60 31.67
C VAL A 61 8.61 -7.71 32.92
N ILE A 62 9.93 -7.58 32.74
CA ILE A 62 10.91 -7.56 33.83
C ILE A 62 11.73 -6.28 33.73
N ARG A 63 12.09 -5.71 34.89
CA ARG A 63 13.04 -4.61 34.98
C ARG A 63 14.21 -5.01 35.87
N GLY A 64 15.40 -4.63 35.44
CA GLY A 64 16.60 -4.92 36.20
C GLY A 64 17.80 -4.19 35.62
N THR A 65 18.92 -4.35 36.33
CA THR A 65 20.21 -3.81 35.93
C THR A 65 20.88 -4.82 35.01
N VAL A 66 21.31 -4.38 33.84
CA VAL A 66 22.10 -5.19 32.92
C VAL A 66 23.41 -5.57 33.61
N THR A 67 23.67 -6.88 33.70
CA THR A 67 24.90 -7.41 34.28
C THR A 67 25.43 -8.54 33.40
N PRO A 68 26.73 -8.52 33.03
CA PRO A 68 27.34 -9.58 32.23
C PRO A 68 27.39 -10.89 33.00
N ILE A 69 27.23 -12.01 32.29
CA ILE A 69 27.56 -13.34 32.79
C ILE A 69 28.99 -13.63 32.34
N GLY A 70 29.95 -13.41 33.24
CA GLY A 70 31.38 -13.53 32.96
C GLY A 70 32.03 -12.15 32.76
N THR A 71 32.98 -12.05 31.82
CA THR A 71 33.70 -10.81 31.54
C THR A 71 32.91 -9.92 30.58
N PRO A 72 32.62 -8.64 30.92
CA PRO A 72 31.98 -7.73 29.99
C PRO A 72 32.84 -7.49 28.73
N MET A 73 32.19 -7.16 27.62
CA MET A 73 32.93 -6.68 26.44
C MET A 73 33.36 -5.23 26.63
N HIS A 74 34.46 -4.86 25.99
CA HIS A 74 34.89 -3.46 25.86
C HIS A 74 34.49 -2.93 24.48
N ALA A 75 34.01 -1.69 24.44
CA ALA A 75 33.77 -1.01 23.18
C ALA A 75 35.08 -0.89 22.39
N VAL A 76 35.00 -1.10 21.07
CA VAL A 76 36.16 -1.15 20.15
C VAL A 76 36.72 0.24 19.93
N MET A 77 35.88 1.25 19.72
CA MET A 77 36.34 2.62 19.47
C MET A 77 36.49 3.44 20.77
N SER A 78 35.82 3.02 21.85
CA SER A 78 35.86 3.66 23.17
C SER A 78 36.15 2.66 24.30
N PRO A 79 37.40 2.16 24.46
CA PRO A 79 37.72 1.05 25.37
C PRO A 79 37.37 1.24 26.86
N SER A 80 37.13 2.49 27.28
CA SER A 80 36.67 2.84 28.63
C SER A 80 35.23 2.42 28.91
N VAL A 81 34.43 2.14 27.89
CA VAL A 81 33.03 1.72 28.04
C VAL A 81 32.93 0.20 27.98
N THR A 82 32.30 -0.37 29.00
CA THR A 82 31.97 -1.80 29.07
C THR A 82 30.49 -2.04 28.79
N GLY A 83 30.17 -3.19 28.19
CA GLY A 83 28.80 -3.54 27.82
C GLY A 83 28.56 -5.03 27.66
N VAL A 84 27.34 -5.36 27.24
CA VAL A 84 26.89 -6.74 26.97
C VAL A 84 26.41 -6.94 25.54
N LEU A 85 26.00 -5.87 24.86
CA LEU A 85 25.66 -5.85 23.44
C LEU A 85 26.39 -4.70 22.78
N GLN A 86 26.89 -4.91 21.56
CA GLN A 86 27.55 -3.90 20.76
C GLN A 86 27.11 -4.02 19.32
N ILE A 87 26.77 -2.89 18.70
CA ILE A 87 26.44 -2.78 17.28
C ILE A 87 27.32 -1.70 16.66
N MET A 88 28.18 -2.12 15.74
CA MET A 88 29.00 -1.26 14.89
C MET A 88 28.32 -1.10 13.53
N LYS A 89 28.08 0.14 13.09
CA LYS A 89 27.50 0.44 11.77
C LYS A 89 28.44 1.36 10.99
N LEU A 90 28.70 1.00 9.74
CA LEU A 90 29.42 1.84 8.79
C LEU A 90 28.45 2.29 7.70
N ASN A 91 28.17 3.59 7.66
CA ASN A 91 27.24 4.20 6.71
C ASN A 91 27.99 5.06 5.69
N GLU A 92 27.74 4.81 4.41
CA GLU A 92 28.12 5.71 3.32
C GLU A 92 27.11 6.84 3.22
N HIS A 93 27.58 8.08 3.26
CA HIS A 93 26.78 9.24 2.89
C HIS A 93 27.04 9.57 1.44
N ARG A 94 25.99 9.59 0.62
CA ARG A 94 26.06 9.90 -0.80
C ARG A 94 24.90 10.77 -1.23
N VAL A 95 25.05 11.44 -2.37
CA VAL A 95 23.97 12.17 -3.04
C VAL A 95 23.70 11.49 -4.36
N ALA A 96 22.44 11.16 -4.63
CA ALA A 96 22.02 10.54 -5.88
C ALA A 96 20.95 11.38 -6.56
N ARG A 97 20.95 11.37 -7.89
CA ARG A 97 19.94 12.05 -8.69
C ARG A 97 18.66 11.19 -8.75
N GLY A 98 17.56 11.71 -8.24
CA GLY A 98 16.25 11.04 -8.30
C GLY A 98 15.63 11.08 -9.70
N PHE A 99 14.53 10.35 -9.89
CA PHE A 99 13.80 10.26 -11.17
C PHE A 99 13.36 11.63 -11.73
N ALA A 100 13.02 12.58 -10.85
CA ALA A 100 12.65 13.94 -11.22
C ALA A 100 13.86 14.88 -11.45
N GLY A 101 15.09 14.35 -11.43
CA GLY A 101 16.30 15.11 -11.68
C GLY A 101 16.87 15.89 -10.48
N PHE A 102 16.22 15.84 -9.32
CA PHE A 102 16.71 16.46 -8.09
C PHE A 102 17.77 15.61 -7.38
N TRP A 103 18.78 16.26 -6.80
CA TRP A 103 19.77 15.63 -5.95
C TRP A 103 19.17 15.37 -4.57
N ALA A 104 19.16 14.10 -4.14
CA ALA A 104 18.70 13.68 -2.82
C ALA A 104 19.85 13.06 -2.04
N GLU A 105 19.97 13.42 -0.77
CA GLU A 105 20.88 12.76 0.15
C GLU A 105 20.39 11.35 0.47
N GLN A 106 21.31 10.40 0.43
CA GLN A 106 21.07 9.00 0.71
C GLN A 106 22.14 8.51 1.69
N ARG A 107 21.72 7.73 2.67
CA ARG A 107 22.61 6.96 3.54
C ARG A 107 22.51 5.50 3.15
N LYS A 108 23.64 4.85 2.93
CA LYS A 108 23.72 3.42 2.60
C LYS A 108 24.54 2.72 3.68
N LEU A 109 23.93 1.75 4.35
CA LEU A 109 24.64 0.89 5.28
C LEU A 109 25.60 -0.01 4.49
N ILE A 110 26.91 0.17 4.69
CA ILE A 110 27.96 -0.63 4.05
C ILE A 110 28.19 -1.91 4.85
N HIS A 111 28.29 -1.77 6.17
CA HIS A 111 28.65 -2.88 7.05
C HIS A 111 27.98 -2.73 8.41
N ILE A 112 27.56 -3.86 8.97
CA ILE A 112 27.09 -3.99 10.34
C ILE A 112 27.81 -5.16 10.99
N SER A 113 28.34 -4.94 12.18
CA SER A 113 28.96 -5.97 13.02
C SER A 113 28.33 -5.92 14.40
N CYS A 114 27.88 -7.06 14.91
CA CYS A 114 27.25 -7.18 16.21
C CYS A 114 28.04 -8.14 17.09
N ASN A 115 28.25 -7.76 18.35
CA ASN A 115 28.82 -8.63 19.36
C ASN A 115 27.84 -8.74 20.53
N GLU A 116 27.70 -9.95 21.07
CA GLU A 116 26.84 -10.25 22.21
C GLU A 116 27.61 -11.08 23.24
N VAL A 117 27.61 -10.62 24.48
CA VAL A 117 28.10 -11.34 25.65
C VAL A 117 26.88 -11.79 26.45
N PRO A 118 26.81 -13.06 26.89
CA PRO A 118 25.72 -13.54 27.72
C PRO A 118 25.50 -12.63 28.93
N PHE A 119 24.25 -12.26 29.20
CA PHE A 119 23.94 -11.29 30.25
C PHE A 119 22.63 -11.60 30.93
N LYS A 120 22.46 -11.04 32.12
CA LYS A 120 21.23 -11.13 32.90
C LYS A 120 20.79 -9.76 33.37
N LEU A 121 19.48 -9.59 33.52
CA LEU A 121 18.91 -8.51 34.30
C LEU A 121 18.96 -8.90 35.76
N ALA A 122 19.70 -8.16 36.57
CA ALA A 122 19.85 -8.41 38.00
C ALA A 122 19.06 -7.41 38.85
N SER A 123 18.57 -7.89 39.98
CA SER A 123 18.09 -7.08 41.10
C SER A 123 18.65 -7.68 42.39
N GLY A 124 19.67 -7.04 42.96
CA GLY A 124 20.44 -7.63 44.05
C GLY A 124 21.20 -8.89 43.60
N LYS A 125 20.95 -10.03 44.25
CA LYS A 125 21.64 -11.31 43.97
C LYS A 125 20.93 -12.17 42.91
N LEU A 126 19.66 -11.91 42.66
CA LEU A 126 18.84 -12.65 41.70
C LEU A 126 18.97 -12.02 40.32
N GLY A 127 18.79 -12.83 39.28
CA GLY A 127 18.75 -12.31 37.93
C GLY A 127 18.04 -13.22 36.94
N VAL A 128 17.59 -12.61 35.86
CA VAL A 128 16.96 -13.27 34.71
C VAL A 128 17.91 -13.17 33.53
N GLU A 129 18.36 -14.31 33.04
CA GLU A 129 19.22 -14.39 31.86
C GLU A 129 18.43 -13.97 30.62
N VAL A 130 19.02 -13.14 29.77
CA VAL A 130 18.41 -12.71 28.51
C VAL A 130 19.04 -13.52 27.39
N VAL A 131 18.22 -14.20 26.61
CA VAL A 131 18.64 -15.03 25.48
C VAL A 131 18.29 -14.32 24.19
N ASP A 132 19.24 -14.24 23.27
CA ASP A 132 19.08 -13.64 21.94
C ASP A 132 18.67 -12.16 22.01
N GLY A 133 19.43 -11.36 22.75
CA GLY A 133 19.10 -9.95 22.99
C GLY A 133 19.14 -9.08 21.73
N LEU A 134 19.95 -9.46 20.75
CA LEU A 134 20.03 -8.77 19.45
C LEU A 134 18.75 -8.91 18.60
N SER A 135 17.90 -9.90 18.88
CA SER A 135 16.63 -10.11 18.16
C SER A 135 15.51 -9.16 18.58
N ALA A 136 15.72 -8.33 19.60
CA ALA A 136 14.71 -7.40 20.09
C ALA A 136 14.30 -6.37 19.02
N GLU A 137 12.99 -6.19 18.81
CA GLU A 137 12.46 -5.22 17.84
C GLU A 137 12.75 -3.78 18.27
N ILE A 138 12.73 -3.54 19.58
CA ILE A 138 13.19 -2.28 20.19
C ILE A 138 14.37 -2.64 21.07
N LEU A 139 15.55 -2.13 20.71
CA LEU A 139 16.79 -2.29 21.44
C LEU A 139 17.39 -0.91 21.69
N ASP A 140 17.19 -0.37 22.89
CA ASP A 140 17.80 0.90 23.29
C ASP A 140 19.26 0.67 23.68
N MET A 141 20.17 1.35 22.98
CA MET A 141 21.62 1.29 23.21
C MET A 141 22.20 2.71 23.24
N ASP A 142 23.32 2.88 23.93
CA ASP A 142 24.01 4.17 23.99
C ASP A 142 25.01 4.29 22.86
N THR A 143 24.98 5.38 22.10
CA THR A 143 26.04 5.69 21.14
C THR A 143 27.30 6.12 21.88
N VAL A 144 28.35 5.30 21.83
CA VAL A 144 29.63 5.54 22.52
C VAL A 144 30.71 6.09 21.60
N TYR A 145 30.50 5.98 20.29
CA TYR A 145 31.34 6.58 19.27
C TYR A 145 30.50 6.92 18.04
N ASP A 146 30.69 8.12 17.51
CA ASP A 146 30.12 8.56 16.23
C ASP A 146 31.13 9.48 15.56
N ASN A 147 31.70 9.01 14.44
CA ASN A 147 32.66 9.77 13.68
C ASN A 147 32.30 9.78 12.19
N TYR A 148 32.35 10.96 11.58
CA TYR A 148 32.11 11.17 10.15
C TYR A 148 33.41 11.60 9.46
N GLU A 149 33.87 10.77 8.54
CA GLU A 149 35.04 11.03 7.71
C GLU A 149 34.58 11.51 6.32
N PRO A 150 34.82 12.78 5.96
CA PRO A 150 34.49 13.29 4.64
C PRO A 150 35.39 12.65 3.58
N SER A 151 34.80 12.29 2.44
CA SER A 151 35.58 11.84 1.28
C SER A 151 36.26 13.05 0.64
N SER A 152 37.59 13.09 0.63
CA SER A 152 38.36 14.06 -0.16
C SER A 152 38.27 13.67 -1.63
N LEU A 153 37.31 14.26 -2.34
CA LEU A 153 37.15 14.03 -3.79
C LEU A 153 38.26 14.75 -4.55
N SER A 154 38.89 14.06 -5.50
CA SER A 154 39.77 14.68 -6.48
C SER A 154 38.94 15.50 -7.49
N LEU A 155 39.54 16.50 -8.14
CA LEU A 155 38.87 17.32 -9.17
C LEU A 155 38.27 16.46 -10.30
N PHE A 156 38.85 15.29 -10.58
CA PHE A 156 38.33 14.33 -11.55
C PHE A 156 37.04 13.62 -11.08
N ASP A 157 36.86 13.37 -9.78
CA ASP A 157 35.66 12.75 -9.22
C ASP A 157 34.46 13.71 -9.23
N HIS A 158 34.72 15.01 -9.18
CA HIS A 158 33.69 16.04 -9.35
C HIS A 158 33.05 16.01 -10.76
N ILE A 159 33.86 15.72 -11.79
CA ILE A 159 33.40 15.66 -13.18
C ILE A 159 32.68 14.32 -13.43
N PHE A 160 33.27 13.20 -12.99
CA PHE A 160 32.66 11.88 -13.19
C PHE A 160 31.37 11.67 -12.37
N GLY A 161 31.27 12.21 -11.16
CA GLY A 161 30.05 12.15 -10.34
C GLY A 161 28.85 12.89 -10.95
N PHE A 162 29.11 13.91 -11.79
CA PHE A 162 28.08 14.59 -12.56
C PHE A 162 27.49 13.71 -13.66
N PHE A 163 28.32 12.87 -14.30
CA PHE A 163 27.90 11.94 -15.35
C PHE A 163 27.27 10.65 -14.78
N SER A 164 27.76 10.13 -13.65
CA SER A 164 27.23 8.91 -13.03
C SER A 164 25.91 9.12 -12.28
N GLY A 165 25.60 10.36 -11.90
CA GLY A 165 24.41 10.71 -11.12
C GLY A 165 24.49 10.30 -9.65
N VAL A 166 25.65 9.83 -9.16
CA VAL A 166 25.90 9.49 -7.75
C VAL A 166 27.22 10.10 -7.31
N ARG A 167 27.21 10.77 -6.15
CA ARG A 167 28.38 11.42 -5.54
C ARG A 167 28.53 11.00 -4.08
N GLN A 168 29.64 10.36 -3.74
CA GLN A 168 29.98 10.03 -2.35
C GLN A 168 30.40 11.30 -1.59
N LYS A 169 29.90 11.48 -0.36
CA LYS A 169 30.23 12.60 0.54
C LYS A 169 31.20 12.20 1.65
N GLY A 170 31.08 10.99 2.17
CA GLY A 170 31.85 10.53 3.32
C GLY A 170 31.36 9.22 3.90
N MET A 171 32.05 8.76 4.92
CA MET A 171 31.76 7.53 5.66
C MET A 171 31.52 7.88 7.12
N GLN A 172 30.46 7.35 7.71
CA GLN A 172 30.14 7.53 9.12
C GLN A 172 30.25 6.19 9.83
N THR A 173 31.04 6.13 10.89
CA THR A 173 31.18 4.96 11.74
C THR A 173 30.51 5.25 13.07
N THR A 174 29.51 4.45 13.43
CA THR A 174 28.80 4.56 14.71
C THR A 174 28.97 3.27 15.51
N GLU A 175 29.24 3.42 16.80
CA GLU A 175 29.28 2.34 17.77
C GLU A 175 28.21 2.57 18.83
N GLU A 176 27.29 1.61 18.95
CA GLU A 176 26.22 1.59 19.95
C GLU A 176 26.48 0.43 20.92
N VAL A 177 26.33 0.66 22.22
CA VAL A 177 26.58 -0.34 23.27
C VAL A 177 25.46 -0.35 24.31
N LEU A 178 24.97 -1.53 24.67
CA LEU A 178 24.16 -1.72 25.87
C LEU A 178 25.11 -1.86 27.06
N ARG A 179 25.25 -0.78 27.82
CA ARG A 179 26.26 -0.67 28.88
C ARG A 179 25.98 -1.62 30.05
N ASP A 180 27.06 -2.09 30.65
CA ASP A 180 27.03 -2.75 31.96
C ASP A 180 26.51 -1.75 33.01
N GLY A 181 25.60 -2.20 33.87
CA GLY A 181 24.97 -1.35 34.88
C GLY A 181 23.75 -0.54 34.39
N SER A 182 23.38 -0.62 33.12
CA SER A 182 22.19 0.08 32.60
C SER A 182 20.90 -0.52 33.17
N PHE A 183 19.98 0.32 33.66
CA PHE A 183 18.69 -0.14 34.16
C PHE A 183 17.64 -0.14 33.03
N ILE A 184 17.22 -1.33 32.59
CA ILE A 184 16.32 -1.48 31.44
C ILE A 184 15.07 -2.30 31.79
N THR A 185 14.09 -2.21 30.91
CA THR A 185 12.90 -3.05 30.86
C THR A 185 13.07 -4.05 29.72
N ALA A 186 13.03 -5.34 30.05
CA ALA A 186 12.91 -6.41 29.09
C ALA A 186 11.48 -6.92 29.03
N VAL A 187 11.00 -7.16 27.81
CA VAL A 187 9.70 -7.76 27.55
C VAL A 187 9.91 -8.94 26.62
N GLY A 188 9.38 -10.09 27.00
CA GLY A 188 9.54 -11.32 26.24
C GLY A 188 8.85 -12.49 26.91
N GLU A 189 9.09 -13.68 26.40
CA GLU A 189 8.67 -14.91 27.03
C GLU A 189 9.58 -15.24 28.19
N LEU A 190 9.01 -15.63 29.33
CA LEU A 190 9.76 -16.07 30.50
C LEU A 190 9.61 -17.57 30.69
N GLU A 191 10.73 -18.24 30.84
CA GLU A 191 10.80 -19.69 31.04
C GLU A 191 11.73 -20.01 32.21
N LEU A 192 11.31 -20.98 33.02
CA LEU A 192 12.14 -21.52 34.09
C LEU A 192 12.94 -22.71 33.53
N ASP A 193 14.25 -22.53 33.37
CA ASP A 193 15.20 -23.57 32.97
C ASP A 193 15.99 -24.06 34.20
N GLY A 194 15.56 -25.20 34.75
CA GLY A 194 16.05 -25.73 36.02
C GLY A 194 15.74 -24.78 37.18
N ASP A 195 16.79 -24.17 37.74
CA ASP A 195 16.69 -23.15 38.81
C ASP A 195 16.90 -21.72 38.28
N SER A 196 17.22 -21.55 37.00
CA SER A 196 17.47 -20.26 36.37
C SER A 196 16.25 -19.78 35.58
N VAL A 197 15.98 -18.47 35.62
CA VAL A 197 14.92 -17.87 34.82
C VAL A 197 15.54 -17.23 33.59
N ARG A 198 14.97 -17.52 32.41
CA ARG A 198 15.38 -16.96 31.13
C ARG A 198 14.28 -16.12 30.51
N LEU A 199 14.67 -15.07 29.80
CA LEU A 199 13.82 -14.24 28.97
C LEU A 199 14.23 -14.41 27.50
N GLN A 200 13.29 -14.77 26.64
CA GLN A 200 13.55 -15.10 25.23
C GLN A 200 12.46 -14.53 24.29
N PRO A 201 12.67 -14.54 22.96
CA PRO A 201 11.66 -14.10 22.01
C PRO A 201 10.36 -14.89 22.14
N SER A 202 9.22 -14.19 22.11
CA SER A 202 7.90 -14.81 22.24
C SER A 202 7.25 -15.07 20.88
N THR A 203 6.40 -16.09 20.82
CA THR A 203 5.50 -16.31 19.68
C THR A 203 4.32 -15.33 19.65
N VAL A 204 4.02 -14.68 20.79
CA VAL A 204 2.87 -13.77 20.94
C VAL A 204 3.17 -12.40 20.34
N ALA A 205 4.27 -11.79 20.77
CA ALA A 205 4.70 -10.46 20.37
C ALA A 205 6.23 -10.34 20.43
N PRO A 206 6.83 -9.37 19.72
CA PRO A 206 8.29 -9.21 19.64
C PRO A 206 8.94 -8.91 20.99
N MET A 207 10.21 -9.27 21.13
CA MET A 207 11.00 -8.91 22.32
C MET A 207 11.33 -7.41 22.30
N PHE A 208 11.32 -6.79 23.49
CA PHE A 208 11.77 -5.42 23.67
C PHE A 208 12.82 -5.33 24.78
N LEU A 209 13.92 -4.63 24.52
CA LEU A 209 14.95 -4.24 25.48
C LEU A 209 15.06 -2.71 25.45
N THR A 210 14.43 -2.03 26.40
CA THR A 210 14.30 -0.56 26.37
C THR A 210 14.50 0.07 27.74
N THR A 211 14.96 1.31 27.76
CA THR A 211 14.99 2.16 28.96
C THR A 211 13.57 2.58 29.40
N ALA A 212 12.59 2.53 28.50
CA ALA A 212 11.22 2.91 28.76
C ALA A 212 10.50 1.95 29.74
N THR A 213 9.56 2.47 30.51
CA THR A 213 8.66 1.67 31.36
C THR A 213 7.57 0.95 30.53
N LYS A 214 6.91 -0.06 31.13
CA LYS A 214 5.73 -0.72 30.56
C LYS A 214 4.66 0.30 30.12
N ASN A 215 4.32 1.26 30.97
CA ASN A 215 3.27 2.24 30.68
C ASN A 215 3.65 3.15 29.52
N THR A 216 4.91 3.59 29.45
CA THR A 216 5.41 4.39 28.33
C THR A 216 5.45 3.60 27.02
N LEU A 217 5.79 2.31 27.05
CA LEU A 217 5.71 1.43 25.89
C LEU A 217 4.26 1.29 25.40
N VAL A 218 3.34 0.94 26.30
CA VAL A 218 1.90 0.83 25.98
C VAL A 218 1.39 2.12 25.35
N LYS A 219 1.69 3.28 25.96
CA LYS A 219 1.29 4.59 25.43
C LYS A 219 1.85 4.86 24.04
N LYS A 220 3.15 4.60 23.79
CA LYS A 220 3.77 4.74 22.46
C LYS A 220 3.05 3.90 21.39
N PHE A 221 2.77 2.63 21.69
CA PHE A 221 2.06 1.75 20.75
C PHE A 221 0.58 2.12 20.58
N GLU A 222 -0.09 2.64 21.62
CA GLU A 222 -1.45 3.16 21.50
C GLU A 222 -1.54 4.43 20.65
N GLU A 223 -0.62 5.35 20.82
CA GLU A 223 -0.52 6.57 20.00
C GLU A 223 -0.23 6.21 18.55
N ALA A 224 0.71 5.30 18.29
CA ALA A 224 0.99 4.79 16.96
C ALA A 224 -0.24 4.09 16.34
N LYS A 225 -0.93 3.24 17.11
CA LYS A 225 -2.19 2.59 16.69
C LYS A 225 -3.27 3.61 16.34
N ASN A 226 -3.45 4.64 17.16
CA ASN A 226 -4.46 5.68 16.94
C ASN A 226 -4.12 6.55 15.72
N SER A 227 -2.85 6.90 15.55
CA SER A 227 -2.33 7.57 14.35
C SER A 227 -2.60 6.73 13.09
N MET A 228 -2.35 5.42 13.16
CA MET A 228 -2.63 4.52 12.03
C MET A 228 -4.13 4.40 11.74
N LEU A 229 -4.97 4.33 12.78
CA LEU A 229 -6.43 4.32 12.60
C LEU A 229 -6.91 5.58 11.88
N PHE A 230 -6.39 6.75 12.24
CA PHE A 230 -6.71 8.00 11.57
C PHE A 230 -6.37 7.93 10.07
N LYS A 231 -5.19 7.42 9.72
CA LYS A 231 -4.78 7.22 8.31
C LYS A 231 -5.73 6.27 7.56
N VAL A 232 -6.12 5.16 8.19
CA VAL A 232 -7.10 4.20 7.61
C VAL A 232 -8.45 4.88 7.34
N ILE A 233 -8.94 5.73 8.25
CA ILE A 233 -10.19 6.48 8.05
C ILE A 233 -10.06 7.46 6.90
N VAL A 234 -8.94 8.19 6.80
CA VAL A 234 -8.70 9.15 5.72
C VAL A 234 -8.64 8.45 4.36
N CYS A 235 -7.82 7.41 4.20
CA CYS A 235 -7.78 6.63 2.95
C CYS A 235 -9.14 5.97 2.65
N GLY A 236 -9.82 5.42 3.64
CA GLY A 236 -11.15 4.82 3.47
C GLY A 236 -12.19 5.81 2.94
N THR A 237 -12.17 7.06 3.41
CA THR A 237 -13.09 8.11 2.92
C THR A 237 -12.74 8.55 1.50
N ILE A 238 -11.44 8.68 1.16
CA ILE A 238 -10.99 8.98 -0.20
C ILE A 238 -11.43 7.88 -1.18
N SER A 239 -11.18 6.60 -0.85
CA SER A 239 -11.65 5.44 -1.60
C SER A 239 -13.17 5.47 -1.82
N ALA A 240 -13.96 5.72 -0.77
CA ALA A 240 -15.41 5.77 -0.87
C ALA A 240 -15.91 6.89 -1.80
N VAL A 241 -15.28 8.07 -1.74
CA VAL A 241 -15.60 9.19 -2.64
C VAL A 241 -15.25 8.85 -4.09
N LEU A 242 -14.06 8.31 -4.36
CA LEU A 242 -13.64 7.92 -5.70
C LEU A 242 -14.59 6.86 -6.30
N VAL A 243 -14.94 5.84 -5.53
CA VAL A 243 -15.92 4.82 -5.94
C VAL A 243 -17.28 5.47 -6.24
N GLY A 244 -17.75 6.40 -5.41
CA GLY A 244 -18.99 7.13 -5.64
C GLY A 244 -18.98 7.98 -6.92
N LEU A 245 -17.87 8.66 -7.22
CA LEU A 245 -17.70 9.45 -8.45
C LEU A 245 -17.69 8.56 -9.70
N ILE A 246 -16.92 7.48 -9.68
CA ILE A 246 -16.85 6.46 -10.74
C ILE A 246 -18.25 5.87 -10.98
N ALA A 247 -18.95 5.43 -9.92
CA ALA A 247 -20.29 4.88 -10.02
C ALA A 247 -21.30 5.89 -10.59
N LYS A 248 -21.25 7.16 -10.14
CA LYS A 248 -22.09 8.25 -10.67
C LYS A 248 -21.85 8.48 -12.16
N LYS A 249 -20.59 8.43 -12.60
CA LYS A 249 -20.20 8.59 -14.01
C LYS A 249 -20.71 7.42 -14.88
N ILE A 250 -20.57 6.18 -14.40
CA ILE A 250 -21.13 4.98 -15.07
C ILE A 250 -22.65 5.09 -15.17
N TYR A 251 -23.32 5.45 -14.07
CA TYR A 251 -24.77 5.58 -14.03
C TYR A 251 -25.27 6.65 -15.02
N ARG A 252 -24.64 7.82 -15.05
CA ARG A 252 -24.97 8.89 -16.00
C ARG A 252 -24.81 8.43 -17.45
N ARG A 253 -23.73 7.71 -17.77
CA ARG A 253 -23.51 7.17 -19.13
C ARG A 253 -24.61 6.17 -19.53
N LYS A 254 -24.90 5.18 -18.67
CA LYS A 254 -25.97 4.21 -18.93
C LYS A 254 -27.35 4.86 -19.03
N LYS A 255 -27.61 5.88 -18.22
CA LYS A 255 -28.87 6.63 -18.28
C LYS A 255 -29.03 7.34 -19.64
N MET A 256 -27.98 7.99 -20.14
CA MET A 256 -28.00 8.64 -21.46
C MET A 256 -28.25 7.62 -22.59
N GLU A 257 -27.60 6.46 -22.55
CA GLU A 257 -27.81 5.38 -23.52
C GLU A 257 -29.26 4.86 -23.49
N TRP A 258 -29.83 4.65 -22.30
CA TRP A 258 -31.23 4.25 -22.15
C TRP A 258 -32.21 5.33 -22.63
N GLU A 259 -31.92 6.61 -22.42
CA GLU A 259 -32.75 7.72 -22.91
C GLU A 259 -32.68 7.81 -24.44
N GLU A 260 -31.50 7.63 -25.04
CA GLU A 260 -31.33 7.61 -26.50
C GLU A 260 -32.08 6.42 -27.12
N GLN A 261 -31.97 5.23 -26.54
CA GLN A 261 -32.72 4.05 -26.98
C GLN A 261 -34.23 4.29 -26.91
N LYS A 262 -34.73 4.83 -25.79
CA LYS A 262 -36.14 5.19 -25.66
C LYS A 262 -36.57 6.22 -26.72
N LEU A 263 -35.72 7.19 -27.05
CA LEU A 263 -36.02 8.18 -28.08
C LEU A 263 -36.05 7.55 -29.47
N ARG A 264 -35.08 6.68 -29.80
CA ARG A 264 -35.05 5.90 -31.05
C ARG A 264 -36.28 5.03 -31.20
N ASP A 265 -36.64 4.27 -30.17
CA ASP A 265 -37.82 3.40 -30.17
C ASP A 265 -39.12 4.21 -30.36
N LYS A 266 -39.23 5.37 -29.71
CA LYS A 266 -40.36 6.28 -29.90
C LYS A 266 -40.45 6.80 -31.33
N LEU A 267 -39.31 7.20 -31.91
CA LEU A 267 -39.25 7.67 -33.30
C LEU A 267 -39.62 6.57 -34.29
N ASP A 268 -39.13 5.35 -34.09
CA ASP A 268 -39.42 4.22 -34.96
C ASP A 268 -40.89 3.79 -34.86
N LYS A 269 -41.49 3.79 -33.66
CA LYS A 269 -42.94 3.61 -33.49
C LYS A 269 -43.74 4.68 -34.22
N SER A 270 -43.33 5.96 -34.13
CA SER A 270 -43.99 7.06 -34.83
C SER A 270 -43.89 6.91 -36.36
N ARG A 271 -42.72 6.50 -36.87
CA ARG A 271 -42.52 6.20 -38.31
C ARG A 271 -43.42 5.07 -38.79
N LEU A 272 -43.51 3.98 -38.02
CA LEU A 272 -44.40 2.86 -38.34
C LEU A 272 -45.87 3.29 -38.38
N GLN A 273 -46.31 4.11 -37.43
CA GLN A 273 -47.68 4.63 -37.40
C GLN A 273 -47.99 5.53 -38.60
N ARG A 274 -47.10 6.46 -38.96
CA ARG A 274 -47.26 7.31 -40.16
C ARG A 274 -47.38 6.48 -41.43
N ARG A 275 -46.58 5.43 -41.56
CA ARG A 275 -46.65 4.52 -42.71
C ARG A 275 -47.94 3.70 -42.73
N ALA A 276 -48.41 3.20 -41.58
CA ALA A 276 -49.68 2.49 -41.48
C ALA A 276 -50.85 3.39 -41.92
N GLN A 277 -50.84 4.67 -41.54
CA GLN A 277 -51.80 5.66 -42.01
C GLN A 277 -51.67 5.92 -43.52
N ALA A 278 -50.45 6.08 -44.04
CA ALA A 278 -50.22 6.27 -45.48
C ALA A 278 -50.77 5.09 -46.31
N ARG A 279 -50.63 3.84 -45.85
CA ARG A 279 -51.20 2.66 -46.54
C ARG A 279 -52.72 2.70 -46.71
N GLN A 280 -53.44 3.44 -45.87
CA GLN A 280 -54.89 3.63 -46.00
C GLN A 280 -55.25 4.64 -47.10
N GLN A 281 -54.29 5.44 -47.58
CA GLN A 281 -54.49 6.35 -48.71
C GLN A 281 -54.36 5.58 -50.04
N VAL A 282 -55.27 5.86 -50.98
CA VAL A 282 -55.23 5.29 -52.32
C VAL A 282 -54.18 6.02 -53.14
N PHE A 283 -52.95 5.51 -53.14
CA PHE A 283 -51.90 5.97 -54.06
C PHE A 283 -52.09 5.36 -55.45
N SER A 284 -51.79 6.15 -56.50
CA SER A 284 -51.73 5.62 -57.87
C SER A 284 -50.57 4.61 -57.99
N ASP A 285 -50.65 3.69 -58.96
CA ASP A 285 -49.62 2.67 -59.16
C ASP A 285 -48.23 3.29 -59.43
N GLU A 286 -48.19 4.50 -60.00
CA GLU A 286 -46.96 5.26 -60.23
C GLU A 286 -46.29 5.74 -58.95
N GLN A 287 -47.02 5.89 -57.85
CA GLN A 287 -46.53 6.36 -56.56
C GLN A 287 -46.11 5.22 -55.62
N ARG A 288 -46.37 3.96 -55.98
CA ARG A 288 -46.07 2.78 -55.13
C ARG A 288 -44.67 2.23 -55.36
N CYS A 289 -44.07 1.71 -54.30
CA CYS A 289 -42.77 1.04 -54.35
C CYS A 289 -42.81 -0.14 -55.31
N VAL A 290 -41.86 -0.22 -56.23
CA VAL A 290 -41.84 -1.25 -57.29
C VAL A 290 -41.55 -2.66 -56.76
N VAL A 291 -41.15 -2.78 -55.49
CA VAL A 291 -40.74 -4.06 -54.87
C VAL A 291 -41.85 -4.64 -54.01
N CYS A 292 -42.40 -3.86 -53.08
CA CYS A 292 -43.48 -4.36 -52.22
C CYS A 292 -44.87 -4.05 -52.76
N VAL A 293 -45.03 -3.05 -53.64
CA VAL A 293 -46.32 -2.55 -54.17
C VAL A 293 -47.30 -2.04 -53.09
N ASP A 294 -46.95 -2.17 -51.80
CA ASP A 294 -47.81 -1.76 -50.66
C ASP A 294 -47.54 -0.36 -50.10
N ASN A 295 -46.31 0.14 -50.19
CA ASN A 295 -45.89 1.40 -49.56
C ASN A 295 -45.53 2.43 -50.63
N PRO A 296 -45.73 3.74 -50.40
CA PRO A 296 -45.34 4.77 -51.35
C PRO A 296 -43.82 4.81 -51.56
N LYS A 297 -43.39 5.37 -52.69
CA LYS A 297 -41.98 5.63 -52.98
C LYS A 297 -41.48 6.78 -52.09
N GLU A 298 -40.41 6.54 -51.34
CA GLU A 298 -39.84 7.50 -50.36
C GLU A 298 -38.33 7.71 -50.56
N VAL A 299 -37.69 6.93 -51.44
CA VAL A 299 -36.23 6.87 -51.57
C VAL A 299 -35.79 7.02 -53.03
N ILE A 300 -34.83 7.92 -53.26
CA ILE A 300 -34.11 8.08 -54.52
C ILE A 300 -32.80 7.29 -54.51
N CYS A 301 -32.51 6.58 -55.61
CA CYS A 301 -31.23 5.89 -55.82
C CYS A 301 -30.27 6.80 -56.60
N LEU A 302 -29.06 7.04 -56.08
CA LEU A 302 -28.03 7.85 -56.74
C LEU A 302 -26.85 6.98 -57.20
N PRO A 303 -26.22 7.29 -58.35
CA PRO A 303 -26.42 8.48 -59.17
C PRO A 303 -27.58 8.38 -60.19
N CYS A 304 -28.24 7.23 -60.33
CA CYS A 304 -29.22 7.01 -61.42
C CYS A 304 -30.54 7.78 -61.30
N GLY A 305 -30.81 8.45 -60.19
CA GLY A 305 -31.96 9.33 -59.97
C GLY A 305 -33.32 8.65 -59.79
N HIS A 306 -33.39 7.31 -59.80
CA HIS A 306 -34.67 6.61 -59.77
C HIS A 306 -35.31 6.62 -58.38
N VAL A 307 -36.51 7.22 -58.29
CA VAL A 307 -37.39 7.15 -57.12
C VAL A 307 -38.31 5.95 -57.27
N CYS A 308 -37.91 4.81 -56.70
CA CYS A 308 -38.59 3.52 -56.94
C CYS A 308 -38.80 2.66 -55.68
N LEU A 309 -38.22 3.04 -54.55
CA LEU A 309 -38.22 2.25 -53.33
C LEU A 309 -38.94 2.98 -52.19
N CYS A 310 -39.67 2.24 -51.36
CA CYS A 310 -40.01 2.67 -50.00
C CYS A 310 -38.80 2.50 -49.08
N GLU A 311 -38.82 3.11 -47.89
CA GLU A 311 -37.68 3.06 -46.97
C GLU A 311 -37.30 1.61 -46.55
N ASN A 312 -38.30 0.73 -46.35
CA ASN A 312 -38.06 -0.68 -45.97
C ASN A 312 -37.37 -1.49 -47.08
N CYS A 313 -37.81 -1.34 -48.33
CA CYS A 313 -37.20 -2.03 -49.46
C CYS A 313 -35.81 -1.45 -49.76
N ALA A 314 -35.63 -0.14 -49.56
CA ALA A 314 -34.35 0.52 -49.67
C ALA A 314 -33.31 0.02 -48.65
N GLN A 315 -33.69 -0.35 -47.43
CA GLN A 315 -32.76 -0.94 -46.44
C GLN A 315 -32.26 -2.33 -46.87
N LYS A 316 -33.12 -3.13 -47.51
CA LYS A 316 -32.80 -4.51 -47.94
C LYS A 316 -31.97 -4.55 -49.23
N ILE A 317 -32.24 -3.65 -50.18
CA ILE A 317 -31.61 -3.65 -51.50
C ILE A 317 -30.37 -2.78 -51.48
N LYS A 318 -29.16 -3.37 -51.44
CA LYS A 318 -27.92 -2.61 -51.25
C LYS A 318 -27.16 -2.26 -52.53
N LEU A 319 -27.17 -3.13 -53.54
CA LEU A 319 -26.20 -3.10 -54.63
C LEU A 319 -26.70 -2.37 -55.89
N ASN A 320 -27.89 -2.69 -56.38
CA ASN A 320 -28.36 -2.24 -57.69
C ASN A 320 -29.78 -1.66 -57.63
N CYS A 321 -30.03 -0.63 -58.44
CA CYS A 321 -31.37 -0.07 -58.61
C CYS A 321 -32.31 -1.10 -59.26
N PRO A 322 -33.51 -1.39 -58.70
CA PRO A 322 -34.42 -2.36 -59.30
C PRO A 322 -34.91 -2.00 -60.70
N VAL A 323 -34.88 -0.71 -61.05
CA VAL A 323 -35.39 -0.21 -62.33
C VAL A 323 -34.31 -0.27 -63.41
N CYS A 324 -33.16 0.38 -63.18
CA CYS A 324 -32.11 0.50 -64.21
C CYS A 324 -30.90 -0.41 -63.99
N ARG A 325 -30.86 -1.18 -62.90
CA ARG A 325 -29.75 -2.07 -62.50
C ARG A 325 -28.40 -1.40 -62.28
N SER A 326 -28.31 -0.07 -62.40
CA SER A 326 -27.10 0.69 -62.05
C SER A 326 -26.73 0.51 -60.58
N LYS A 327 -25.43 0.52 -60.29
CA LYS A 327 -24.89 0.43 -58.94
C LYS A 327 -25.39 1.62 -58.10
N ILE A 328 -25.92 1.34 -56.91
CA ILE A 328 -26.34 2.37 -55.97
C ILE A 328 -25.13 2.79 -55.15
N GLU A 329 -24.75 4.06 -55.24
CA GLU A 329 -23.68 4.63 -54.41
C GLU A 329 -24.24 5.22 -53.13
N THR A 330 -25.32 6.01 -53.25
CA THR A 330 -26.00 6.63 -52.12
C THR A 330 -27.51 6.58 -52.31
N LYS A 331 -28.25 6.66 -51.19
CA LYS A 331 -29.71 6.74 -51.16
C LYS A 331 -30.09 7.95 -50.32
N ALA A 332 -31.07 8.71 -50.78
CA ALA A 332 -31.61 9.85 -50.05
C ALA A 332 -33.13 9.77 -49.96
N ALA A 333 -33.71 10.47 -48.99
CA ALA A 333 -35.16 10.62 -48.92
C ALA A 333 -35.64 11.46 -50.11
N ALA A 334 -36.71 11.02 -50.78
CA ALA A 334 -37.36 11.73 -51.87
C ALA A 334 -38.72 12.25 -51.39
N PHE A 335 -38.98 13.54 -51.60
CA PHE A 335 -40.27 14.17 -51.35
C PHE A 335 -40.96 14.38 -52.69
N ILE A 336 -41.98 13.57 -52.96
CA ILE A 336 -42.84 13.70 -54.14
C ILE A 336 -44.04 14.53 -53.70
N THR A 337 -44.11 15.77 -54.17
CA THR A 337 -45.23 16.69 -53.93
C THR A 337 -46.41 16.38 -54.83
#